data_AF-A0A8J5HHM1-F1
#
_entry.id   AF-A0A8J5HHM1-F1
#
_cell.length_a   1.000
_cell.length_b   1.000
_cell.length_c   1.000
_cell.angle_alpha   90.00
_cell.angle_beta   90.00
_cell.angle_gamma   90.00
#
_symmetry.space_group_name_H-M   'P 1'
#
loop_
_entity.id
_entity.type
_entity.pdbx_description
1 polymer ?
#
loop_
_entity_poly.entity_id
_entity_poly.type
_entity_poly.pdbx_seq_one_letter_code
_entity_poly.pdbx_strand_id
1 'polypeptide(L)' 'MGRGRVQLKRIENKVNRQVTFSKRRSGLLKKAHEISVLCDAEVALIVFSTKGKLYEYSSDTRIGKI' A
#
# COMPACT_ATOMS: atom_id res chain seq x y z
N MET A 1 -15.97 -7.68 15.15
CA MET A 1 -15.20 -6.61 15.83
C MET A 1 -15.10 -5.40 14.91
N GLY A 2 -15.58 -4.24 15.36
CA GLY A 2 -15.61 -3.01 14.55
C GLY A 2 -14.23 -2.35 14.38
N ARG A 3 -14.16 -1.35 13.49
CA ARG A 3 -12.93 -0.60 13.21
C ARG A 3 -12.73 0.50 14.26
N GLY A 4 -11.80 0.30 15.20
CA GLY A 4 -11.41 1.33 16.15
C GLY A 4 -10.68 2.51 15.47
N ARG A 5 -10.90 3.73 15.97
CA ARG A 5 -10.15 4.92 15.54
C ARG A 5 -8.68 4.78 15.98
N VAL A 6 -7.75 5.14 15.11
CA VAL A 6 -6.30 5.13 15.40
C VAL A 6 -5.74 6.53 15.25
N GLN A 7 -4.79 6.91 16.10
CA GLN A 7 -4.04 8.16 15.95
C GLN A 7 -3.10 8.05 14.74
N LEU A 8 -2.95 9.15 13.99
CA LEU A 8 -1.99 9.25 12.89
C LEU A 8 -0.58 9.51 13.45
N LYS A 9 0.01 8.45 14.00
CA LYS A 9 1.40 8.40 14.47
C LYS A 9 1.97 7.00 14.23
N ARG A 10 3.29 6.84 14.42
CA ARG A 10 3.93 5.52 14.36
C ARG A 10 3.27 4.58 15.38
N ILE A 11 2.87 3.39 14.93
CA ILE A 11 2.37 2.33 15.82
C ILE A 11 3.58 1.66 16.45
N GLU A 12 3.75 1.75 17.77
CA GLU A 12 4.94 1.22 18.45
C GLU A 12 4.95 -0.31 18.54
N ASN A 13 3.80 -0.91 18.88
CA ASN A 13 3.66 -2.37 18.93
C ASN A 13 3.96 -2.98 17.55
N LYS A 14 5.02 -3.80 17.49
CA LYS A 14 5.56 -4.37 16.25
C LYS A 14 4.53 -5.24 15.50
N VAL A 15 3.76 -6.06 16.23
CA VAL A 15 2.75 -6.95 15.67
C VAL A 15 1.60 -6.15 15.07
N ASN A 16 1.06 -5.19 15.83
CA ASN A 16 -0.01 -4.30 15.34
C ASN A 16 0.45 -3.49 14.14
N ARG A 17 1.69 -3.00 14.14
CA ARG A 17 2.28 -2.28 13.00
C ARG A 17 2.39 -3.16 11.77
N GLN A 18 2.82 -4.41 11.90
CA GLN A 18 2.91 -5.37 10.78
C GLN A 18 1.54 -5.71 10.21
N VAL A 19 0.56 -6.02 11.05
CA VAL A 19 -0.82 -6.29 10.60
C VAL A 19 -1.42 -5.05 9.93
N THR A 20 -1.23 -3.87 10.52
CA THR A 20 -1.71 -2.60 9.95
C THR A 20 -1.05 -2.30 8.61
N PHE A 21 0.27 -2.52 8.49
CA PHE A 21 1.00 -2.38 7.23
C PHE A 21 0.39 -3.28 6.16
N SER A 22 0.21 -4.57 6.43
CA SER A 22 -0.38 -5.51 5.47
C SER A 22 -1.77 -5.08 5.00
N LYS A 23 -2.64 -4.66 5.94
CA LYS A 23 -4.01 -4.23 5.61
C LYS A 23 -4.03 -2.91 4.84
N ARG A 24 -3.28 -1.90 5.27
CA ARG A 24 -3.23 -0.57 4.62
C ARG A 24 -2.57 -0.64 3.25
N ARG A 25 -1.48 -1.38 3.10
CA ARG A 25 -0.81 -1.61 1.81
C ARG A 25 -1.76 -2.26 0.81
N SER A 26 -2.50 -3.29 1.22
CA SER A 26 -3.50 -3.94 0.36
C SER A 26 -4.62 -2.96 -0.04
N GLY A 27 -5.13 -2.16 0.91
CA GLY A 27 -6.13 -1.13 0.59
C GLY A 27 -5.61 -0.04 -0.35
N LEU A 28 -4.36 0.41 -0.17
CA LEU A 28 -3.73 1.41 -1.02
C LEU A 28 -3.53 0.89 -2.45
N LEU A 29 -3.07 -0.36 -2.60
CA LEU A 29 -2.92 -1.00 -3.92
C LEU A 29 -4.27 -1.07 -4.65
N LYS A 30 -5.36 -1.45 -3.95
CA LYS A 30 -6.71 -1.43 -4.54
C LYS A 30 -7.10 -0.03 -5.02
N LYS A 31 -6.81 1.01 -4.23
CA LYS A 31 -7.09 2.41 -4.64
C LYS A 31 -6.27 2.87 -5.83
N ALA A 32 -4.98 2.52 -5.88
CA ALA A 32 -4.13 2.82 -7.03
C ALA A 32 -4.69 2.17 -8.31
N HIS A 33 -5.11 0.91 -8.23
CA HIS A 33 -5.74 0.20 -9.34
C HIS A 33 -7.09 0.81 -9.75
N GLU A 34 -7.96 1.13 -8.79
CA GLU A 34 -9.24 1.79 -9.06
C GLU A 34 -9.05 3.12 -9.80
N ILE A 35 -8.11 3.95 -9.36
CA ILE A 35 -7.81 5.23 -10.03
C ILE A 35 -7.33 5.00 -11.46
N SER A 36 -6.40 4.05 -11.66
CA SER A 36 -5.86 3.77 -12.98
C SER A 36 -6.96 3.36 -13.96
N VAL A 37 -7.86 2.45 -13.55
CA VAL A 37 -8.95 1.95 -14.42
C VAL A 37 -10.04 3.00 -14.62
N LEU A 38 -10.50 3.67 -13.55
CA LEU A 38 -11.66 4.57 -13.63
C LEU A 38 -11.35 5.89 -14.33
N CYS A 39 -10.09 6.34 -14.25
CA CYS A 39 -9.68 7.65 -14.73
C CYS A 39 -8.70 7.60 -15.90
N ASP A 40 -8.40 6.40 -16.42
CA ASP A 40 -7.38 6.19 -17.47
C ASP A 40 -6.05 6.87 -17.13
N ALA A 41 -5.62 6.69 -15.88
CA ALA A 41 -4.44 7.36 -15.34
C ALA A 41 -3.27 6.39 -15.20
N GLU A 42 -2.08 6.83 -15.59
CA GLU A 42 -0.83 6.14 -15.26
C GLU A 42 -0.51 6.29 -13.77
N VAL A 43 -0.38 5.18 -13.06
CA VAL A 43 -0.17 5.14 -11.61
C VAL A 43 0.93 4.14 -11.27
N ALA A 44 1.88 4.56 -10.45
CA ALA A 44 2.89 3.71 -9.84
C ALA A 44 2.86 3.83 -8.30
N LEU A 45 3.11 2.72 -7.62
CA LEU A 45 3.20 2.64 -6.16
C LEU A 45 4.41 1.79 -5.78
N ILE A 46 5.29 2.34 -4.93
CA ILE A 46 6.47 1.65 -4.39
C ILE A 46 6.40 1.70 -2.87
N VAL A 47 6.48 0.54 -2.21
CA VAL A 47 6.41 0.42 -0.76
C VAL A 47 7.48 -0.54 -0.25
N PHE A 48 8.39 -0.04 0.58
CA PHE A 48 9.33 -0.88 1.32
C PHE A 48 8.80 -1.21 2.71
N SER A 49 8.86 -2.48 3.09
CA SER A 49 8.66 -2.86 4.49
C SER A 49 9.89 -2.53 5.34
N THR A 50 9.73 -2.56 6.67
CA THR A 50 10.85 -2.41 7.60
C THR A 50 11.91 -3.51 7.50
N LYS A 51 11.64 -4.60 6.75
CA LYS A 51 12.60 -5.67 6.45
C LYS A 51 13.25 -5.49 5.07
N GLY A 52 13.05 -4.34 4.41
CA GLY A 52 13.58 -4.07 3.07
C GLY A 52 12.81 -4.74 1.93
N LYS A 53 11.81 -5.59 2.20
CA LYS A 53 10.99 -6.19 1.13
C LYS A 53 10.23 -5.11 0.35
N LEU A 54 10.43 -5.11 -0.97
CA LEU A 54 9.71 -4.30 -1.95
C LEU A 54 8.31 -4.88 -2.20
N TYR A 55 7.34 -3.98 -2.27
CA TYR A 55 6.00 -4.22 -2.76
C TYR A 55 5.65 -3.11 -3.74
N GLU A 56 5.26 -3.48 -4.95
CA GLU A 56 5.02 -2.52 -6.01
C GLU A 56 3.70 -2.77 -6.74
N TYR A 57 3.23 -1.73 -7.42
CA TYR A 57 2.16 -1.76 -8.40
C TYR A 57 2.48 -0.74 -9.49
N SER A 58 2.22 -1.10 -10.74
CA SER A 58 2.26 -0.20 -11.88
C SER A 58 1.09 -0.50 -12.80
N SER A 59 0.43 0.54 -13.30
CA SER A 59 -0.58 0.45 -14.36
C SER A 59 0.04 0.17 -15.73
N ASP A 60 1.33 0.52 -15.93
CA ASP A 60 2.07 0.26 -17.16
C ASP A 60 3.16 -0.80 -16.92
N THR A 61 3.19 -1.82 -17.79
CA THR A 61 4.18 -2.91 -17.77
C THR A 61 5.61 -2.44 -18.05
N ARG A 62 5.81 -1.23 -18.59
CA ARG A 62 7.15 -0.64 -18.83
C ARG A 62 7.86 -0.22 -17.54
N ILE A 63 7.13 0.08 -16.47
CA ILE A 63 7.69 0.49 -15.17
C ILE A 63 8.14 -0.73 -14.34
N GLY A 64 7.64 -1.94 -14.63
CA GLY A 64 8.06 -3.19 -13.96
C GLY A 64 9.45 -3.72 -14.37
N LYS A 65 10.27 -2.89 -15.03
CA LYS A 65 11.62 -3.23 -15.51
C LYS A 65 12.75 -2.41 -14.84
N ILE A 66 12.45 -1.67 -13.76
CA ILE A 66 13.46 -0.93 -13.00
C ILE A 66 14.11 -1.86 -11.96
#